data_AF-A0A3M1M889-F1
#
_entry.id   AF-A0A3M1M889-F1
#
_cell.length_a   1.000
_cell.length_b   1.000
_cell.length_c   1.000
_cell.angle_alpha   90.00
_cell.angle_beta   90.00
_cell.angle_gamma   90.00
#
_symmetry.space_group_name_H-M   'P 1'
#
loop_
_entity.id
_entity.type
_entity.pdbx_description
1 polymer ?
#
loop_
_entity_poly.entity_id
_entity_poly.type
_entity_poly.pdbx_seq_one_letter_code
_entity_poly.pdbx_strand_id
1 'polypeptide(L)'
;AWYSGQHYEQFVFLNRPLGPYWWAFFVMVFCNVVVPQMLWFNALRKHIWVVFIAAIFVNIGMWFERFVIVVTSLHRDFVPGSWDMFRPTWVDMGMLAGSFGLFFTLFLLFCRFLPMVAIAEVKTVLPEAQTDASHRGDYYPAADTPRELRRGHWWT
;
A
#
# COMPACT_ATOMS: atom_id res chain seq x y z
N ALA A 1 8.15 16.41 -19.50
CA ALA A 1 7.34 17.57 -19.94
C ALA A 1 8.10 18.89 -19.80
N TRP A 2 8.43 19.38 -18.59
CA TRP A 2 9.09 20.70 -18.46
C TRP A 2 10.57 20.69 -18.90
N TYR A 3 11.31 19.63 -18.54
CA TYR A 3 12.74 19.54 -18.84
C TYR A 3 13.05 19.06 -20.28
N SER A 4 12.16 18.29 -20.92
CA SER A 4 12.39 17.74 -22.27
C SER A 4 12.05 18.70 -23.41
N GLY A 5 11.31 19.80 -23.15
CA GLY A 5 10.99 20.83 -24.15
C GLY A 5 10.10 20.39 -25.33
N GLN A 6 9.70 19.12 -25.40
CA GLN A 6 8.98 18.57 -26.55
C GLN A 6 7.49 18.92 -26.51
N HIS A 7 6.98 19.57 -27.57
CA HIS A 7 5.60 20.07 -27.65
C HIS A 7 4.54 18.97 -27.44
N TYR A 8 4.80 17.76 -27.92
CA TYR A 8 3.90 16.61 -27.73
C TYR A 8 3.82 16.15 -26.28
N GLU A 9 4.94 16.10 -25.55
CA GLU A 9 4.94 15.73 -24.13
C GLU A 9 4.29 16.80 -23.25
N GLN A 10 4.49 18.08 -23.59
CA GLN A 10 3.82 19.19 -22.92
C GLN A 10 2.31 19.15 -23.16
N PHE A 11 1.86 18.89 -24.39
CA PHE A 11 0.44 18.75 -24.72
C PHE A 11 -0.23 17.57 -23.98
N VAL A 12 0.45 16.43 -23.85
CA VAL A 12 -0.05 15.29 -23.06
C VAL A 12 -0.10 15.64 -21.56
N PHE A 13 0.91 16.35 -21.05
CA PHE A 13 0.96 16.75 -19.64
C PHE A 13 -0.09 17.82 -19.28
N LEU A 14 -0.38 18.77 -20.18
CA LEU A 14 -1.45 19.77 -20.03
C LEU A 14 -2.84 19.17 -20.22
N ASN A 15 -3.00 18.12 -21.04
CA ASN A 15 -4.29 17.44 -21.21
C ASN A 15 -4.72 16.57 -20.03
N ARG A 16 -3.79 16.13 -19.17
CA ARG A 16 -4.16 15.39 -17.96
C ARG A 16 -5.00 16.22 -16.99
N PRO A 17 -4.63 17.48 -16.63
CA PRO A 17 -5.43 18.33 -15.77
C PRO A 17 -6.53 19.15 -16.49
N LEU A 18 -6.42 19.40 -17.80
CA LEU A 18 -7.38 20.25 -18.55
C LEU A 18 -8.24 19.49 -19.58
N GLY A 19 -8.02 18.18 -19.77
CA GLY A 19 -8.76 17.34 -20.70
C GLY A 19 -10.04 16.75 -20.09
N PRO A 20 -10.80 15.93 -20.85
CA PRO A 20 -12.08 15.37 -20.42
C PRO A 20 -12.02 14.46 -19.18
N TYR A 21 -10.83 13.96 -18.82
CA TYR A 21 -10.59 13.13 -17.63
C TYR A 21 -9.96 13.89 -16.45
N TRP A 22 -10.06 15.23 -16.42
CA TRP A 22 -9.51 16.08 -15.35
C TRP A 22 -9.93 15.61 -13.95
N TRP A 23 -11.19 15.21 -13.78
CA TRP A 23 -11.73 14.73 -12.52
C TRP A 23 -10.99 13.48 -12.00
N ALA A 24 -10.62 12.54 -12.89
CA ALA A 24 -9.90 11.33 -12.52
C ALA A 24 -8.46 11.65 -12.09
N PHE A 25 -7.83 12.64 -12.71
CA PHE A 25 -6.51 13.13 -12.31
C PHE A 25 -6.54 13.78 -10.92
N PHE A 26 -7.52 14.65 -10.62
CA PHE A 26 -7.63 15.25 -9.29
C PHE A 26 -7.98 14.22 -8.20
N VAL A 27 -8.83 13.24 -8.51
CA VAL A 27 -9.15 12.15 -7.59
C VAL A 27 -7.92 11.29 -7.32
N MET A 28 -7.10 10.98 -8.34
CA MET A 28 -5.82 10.28 -8.16
C MET A 28 -4.89 11.07 -7.23
N VAL A 29 -4.67 12.36 -7.50
CA VAL A 29 -3.76 13.20 -6.70
C VAL A 29 -4.27 13.34 -5.26
N PHE A 30 -5.58 13.53 -5.08
CA PHE A 30 -6.18 13.59 -3.74
C PHE A 30 -5.99 12.27 -2.98
N CYS A 31 -6.34 11.14 -3.57
CA CYS A 31 -6.22 9.84 -2.91
C CYS A 31 -4.77 9.40 -2.66
N ASN A 32 -3.81 9.70 -3.55
CA ASN A 32 -2.43 9.25 -3.39
C ASN A 32 -1.55 10.25 -2.63
N VAL A 33 -1.87 11.55 -2.64
CA VAL A 33 -1.07 12.57 -1.97
C VAL A 33 -1.71 13.03 -0.67
N VAL A 34 -3.01 13.35 -0.67
CA VAL A 34 -3.65 13.95 0.52
C VAL A 34 -3.97 12.90 1.58
N VAL A 35 -4.43 11.70 1.17
CA VAL A 35 -4.82 10.66 2.13
C VAL A 35 -3.63 10.13 2.96
N PRO A 36 -2.45 9.85 2.38
CA PRO A 36 -1.29 9.44 3.19
C PRO A 36 -0.78 10.57 4.09
N GLN A 37 -0.90 11.83 3.67
CA GLN A 37 -0.46 12.98 4.47
C GLN A 37 -1.31 13.14 5.73
N MET A 38 -2.59 12.71 5.73
CA MET A 38 -3.40 12.66 6.95
C MET A 38 -2.86 11.67 8.00
N LEU A 39 -2.06 10.66 7.61
CA LEU A 39 -1.51 9.68 8.55
C LEU A 39 -0.31 10.21 9.36
N TRP A 40 0.24 11.38 9.01
CA TRP A 40 1.30 12.03 9.79
C TRP A 40 0.85 12.39 11.21
N PHE A 41 -0.45 12.67 11.36
CA PHE A 41 -1.02 13.04 12.64
C PHE A 41 -1.18 11.81 13.54
N ASN A 42 -0.51 11.85 14.70
CA ASN A 42 -0.53 10.79 15.71
C ASN A 42 -1.93 10.37 16.16
N ALA A 43 -2.90 11.29 16.14
CA ALA A 43 -4.30 11.00 16.48
C ALA A 43 -4.96 10.14 15.39
N LEU A 44 -4.81 10.53 14.12
CA LEU A 44 -5.46 9.88 12.98
C LEU A 44 -4.93 8.46 12.73
N ARG A 45 -3.62 8.23 12.89
CA ARG A 45 -3.04 6.87 12.70
C ARG A 45 -3.37 5.86 13.80
N LYS A 46 -3.83 6.32 14.98
CA LYS A 46 -4.23 5.43 16.09
C LYS A 46 -5.70 5.03 16.01
N HIS A 47 -6.49 5.74 15.22
CA HIS A 47 -7.90 5.42 15.02
C HIS A 47 -8.06 4.39 13.89
N ILE A 48 -8.43 3.15 14.25
CA ILE A 48 -8.60 2.04 13.30
C ILE A 48 -9.56 2.39 12.14
N TRP A 49 -10.65 3.10 12.41
CA TRP A 49 -11.61 3.51 11.39
C TRP A 49 -11.02 4.48 10.36
N VAL A 50 -10.20 5.43 10.82
CA VAL A 50 -9.52 6.40 9.95
C VAL A 50 -8.53 5.67 9.05
N VAL A 51 -7.72 4.77 9.64
CA VAL A 51 -6.73 3.99 8.88
C VAL A 51 -7.42 3.06 7.89
N PHE A 52 -8.55 2.44 8.25
CA PHE A 52 -9.32 1.58 7.36
C PHE A 52 -9.88 2.35 6.16
N ILE A 53 -10.53 3.50 6.41
CA ILE A 53 -11.04 4.36 5.34
C ILE A 53 -9.90 4.87 4.46
N ALA A 54 -8.79 5.31 5.05
CA ALA A 54 -7.60 5.74 4.33
C ALA A 54 -7.04 4.62 3.44
N ALA A 55 -6.97 3.39 3.93
CA ALA A 55 -6.50 2.23 3.16
C ALA A 55 -7.38 1.93 1.95
N ILE A 56 -8.70 2.08 2.07
CA ILE A 56 -9.63 1.94 0.94
C ILE A 56 -9.36 3.02 -0.11
N PHE A 57 -9.27 4.29 0.32
CA PHE A 57 -9.01 5.40 -0.61
C PHE A 57 -7.67 5.28 -1.31
N VAL A 58 -6.61 4.84 -0.63
CA VAL A 58 -5.30 4.61 -1.25
C VAL A 58 -5.36 3.48 -2.27
N ASN A 59 -6.03 2.35 -1.97
CA ASN A 59 -6.19 1.27 -2.95
C ASN A 59 -6.96 1.74 -4.20
N ILE A 60 -8.04 2.50 -4.01
CA ILE A 60 -8.79 3.09 -5.12
C ILE A 60 -7.92 4.09 -5.89
N GLY A 61 -7.14 4.93 -5.20
CA GLY A 61 -6.23 5.92 -5.80
C GLY A 61 -5.15 5.28 -6.66
N MET A 62 -4.54 4.19 -6.21
CA MET A 62 -3.55 3.42 -6.97
C MET A 62 -4.17 2.76 -8.22
N TRP A 63 -5.41 2.25 -8.10
CA TRP A 63 -6.13 1.73 -9.26
C TRP A 63 -6.46 2.84 -10.26
N PHE A 64 -6.93 3.99 -9.78
CA PHE A 64 -7.20 5.17 -10.61
C PHE A 64 -5.94 5.71 -11.28
N GLU A 65 -4.78 5.69 -10.61
CA GLU A 65 -3.50 6.04 -11.23
C GLU A 65 -3.23 5.17 -12.46
N ARG A 66 -3.39 3.86 -12.34
CA ARG A 66 -3.20 2.92 -13.45
C ARG A 66 -4.23 3.16 -14.57
N PHE A 67 -5.48 3.41 -14.22
CA PHE A 67 -6.53 3.76 -15.18
C PHE A 67 -6.21 5.05 -15.94
N VAL A 68 -5.82 6.12 -15.23
CA VAL A 68 -5.48 7.42 -15.81
C VAL A 68 -4.27 7.29 -16.73
N ILE A 69 -3.19 6.62 -16.31
CA ILE A 69 -2.00 6.46 -17.16
C ILE A 69 -2.35 5.74 -18.47
N VAL A 70 -3.08 4.62 -18.41
CA VAL A 70 -3.38 3.81 -19.60
C VAL A 70 -4.38 4.54 -20.51
N VAL A 71 -5.51 5.00 -19.98
CA VAL A 71 -6.58 5.61 -20.81
C VAL A 71 -6.16 6.97 -21.37
N THR A 72 -5.48 7.81 -20.59
CA THR A 72 -5.03 9.12 -21.10
C THR A 72 -3.90 9.00 -22.11
N SER A 73 -3.12 7.91 -22.09
CA SER A 73 -2.07 7.67 -23.08
C SER A 73 -2.65 7.10 -24.39
N LEU A 74 -3.66 6.22 -24.34
CA LEU A 74 -4.27 5.64 -25.54
C LEU A 74 -5.28 6.56 -26.26
N HIS A 75 -6.01 7.41 -25.53
CA HIS A 75 -7.04 8.26 -26.15
C HIS A 75 -6.44 9.32 -27.10
N ARG A 76 -5.18 9.73 -26.89
CA ARG A 76 -4.51 10.72 -27.74
C ARG A 76 -3.17 10.21 -28.22
N ASP A 77 -3.23 9.38 -29.24
CA ASP A 77 -2.06 8.94 -30.00
C ASP A 77 -1.48 10.06 -30.89
N PHE A 78 -0.28 9.79 -31.42
CA PHE A 78 0.52 10.69 -32.26
C PHE A 78 -0.19 11.17 -33.55
N VAL A 79 -1.26 10.49 -33.99
CA VAL A 79 -2.03 10.84 -35.19
C VAL A 79 -3.40 11.40 -34.77
N PRO A 80 -3.78 12.63 -35.19
CA PRO A 80 -5.04 13.25 -34.80
C PRO A 80 -6.32 12.51 -35.24
N GLY A 81 -6.22 11.63 -36.24
CA GLY A 81 -7.35 10.86 -36.79
C GLY A 81 -7.77 9.63 -35.97
N SER A 82 -6.97 9.22 -34.97
CA SER A 82 -7.26 8.05 -34.11
C SER A 82 -7.69 8.45 -32.70
N TRP A 83 -8.08 9.71 -32.49
CA TRP A 83 -8.56 10.18 -31.20
C TRP A 83 -9.97 9.66 -30.96
N ASP A 84 -10.10 8.70 -30.05
CA ASP A 84 -11.39 8.13 -29.69
C ASP A 84 -11.57 8.06 -28.17
N MET A 85 -12.83 8.19 -27.73
CA MET A 85 -13.20 8.32 -26.32
C MET A 85 -13.55 6.96 -25.72
N PHE A 86 -12.70 6.48 -24.81
CA PHE A 86 -12.97 5.23 -24.11
C PHE A 86 -14.20 5.36 -23.21
N ARG A 87 -15.24 4.60 -23.56
CA ARG A 87 -16.46 4.42 -22.76
C ARG A 87 -16.47 2.99 -22.23
N PRO A 88 -16.24 2.78 -20.91
CA PRO A 88 -16.26 1.44 -20.35
C PRO A 88 -17.65 0.83 -20.56
N THR A 89 -17.68 -0.41 -21.02
CA THR A 89 -18.93 -1.17 -21.14
C THR A 89 -19.27 -1.83 -19.81
N TRP A 90 -20.54 -2.23 -19.67
CA TRP A 90 -21.00 -3.02 -18.52
C TRP A 90 -20.21 -4.32 -18.32
N VAL A 91 -19.68 -4.90 -19.39
CA VAL A 91 -18.83 -6.10 -19.35
C VAL A 91 -17.48 -5.81 -18.68
N ASP A 92 -16.87 -4.66 -18.94
CA ASP A 92 -15.60 -4.24 -18.30
C ASP A 92 -15.76 -4.10 -16.78
N MET A 93 -16.88 -3.50 -16.35
CA MET A 93 -17.22 -3.39 -14.92
C MET A 93 -17.55 -4.77 -14.31
N GLY A 94 -18.18 -5.64 -15.09
CA GLY A 94 -18.44 -7.04 -14.69
C GLY A 94 -17.16 -7.85 -14.51
N MET A 95 -16.16 -7.68 -15.37
CA MET A 95 -14.85 -8.33 -15.20
C MET A 95 -14.10 -7.78 -13.98
N LEU A 96 -14.16 -6.47 -13.74
CA LEU A 96 -13.59 -5.86 -12.53
C LEU A 96 -14.25 -6.43 -11.27
N ALA A 97 -15.58 -6.41 -11.19
CA ALA A 97 -16.33 -6.96 -10.05
C ALA A 97 -16.09 -8.47 -9.89
N GLY A 98 -16.03 -9.21 -11.00
CA GLY A 98 -15.72 -10.65 -11.03
C GLY A 98 -14.33 -10.96 -10.49
N SER A 99 -13.31 -10.12 -10.79
CA SER A 99 -11.96 -10.28 -10.26
C SER A 99 -11.91 -10.13 -8.73
N PHE A 100 -12.66 -9.16 -8.17
CA PHE A 100 -12.82 -9.04 -6.72
C PHE A 100 -13.56 -10.24 -6.13
N GLY A 101 -14.65 -10.68 -6.75
CA GLY A 101 -15.41 -11.85 -6.31
C GLY A 101 -14.57 -13.13 -6.29
N LEU A 102 -13.79 -13.36 -7.35
CA LEU A 102 -12.88 -14.50 -7.45
C LEU A 102 -11.76 -14.40 -6.40
N PHE A 103 -11.15 -13.23 -6.22
CA PHE A 103 -10.14 -12.99 -5.18
C PHE A 103 -10.68 -13.29 -3.78
N PHE A 104 -11.85 -12.74 -3.42
CA PHE A 104 -12.48 -13.01 -2.12
C PHE A 104 -12.87 -14.47 -1.97
N THR A 105 -13.35 -15.11 -3.03
CA THR A 105 -13.69 -16.55 -2.99
C THR A 105 -12.46 -17.39 -2.67
N LEU A 106 -11.34 -17.20 -3.38
CA LEU A 106 -10.10 -17.92 -3.08
C LEU A 106 -9.53 -17.54 -1.72
N PHE A 107 -9.60 -16.28 -1.32
CA PHE A 107 -9.12 -15.81 -0.02
C PHE A 107 -9.92 -16.42 1.14
N LEU A 108 -11.25 -16.47 1.04
CA LEU A 108 -12.11 -17.13 2.03
C LEU A 108 -11.86 -18.64 2.06
N LEU A 109 -11.64 -19.26 0.90
CA LEU A 109 -11.28 -20.68 0.80
C LEU A 109 -9.94 -20.95 1.49
N PHE A 110 -8.95 -20.09 1.29
CA PHE A 110 -7.66 -20.14 1.97
C PHE A 110 -7.82 -20.01 3.49
N CYS A 111 -8.58 -19.02 3.97
CA CYS A 111 -8.86 -18.83 5.40
C CYS A 111 -9.60 -20.02 6.03
N ARG A 112 -10.39 -20.75 5.24
CA ARG A 112 -11.16 -21.92 5.69
C ARG A 112 -10.29 -23.18 5.81
N PHE A 113 -9.36 -23.40 4.88
CA PHE A 113 -8.59 -24.65 4.79
C PHE A 113 -7.17 -24.58 5.33
N LEU A 114 -6.58 -23.39 5.43
CA LEU A 114 -5.20 -23.20 5.87
C LEU A 114 -5.14 -22.32 7.13
N PRO A 115 -4.17 -22.55 8.02
CA PRO A 115 -3.97 -21.69 9.18
C PRO A 115 -3.51 -20.30 8.72
N MET A 116 -4.32 -19.28 8.99
CA MET A 116 -4.05 -17.88 8.61
C MET A 116 -2.77 -17.33 9.25
N VAL A 117 -2.40 -17.84 10.42
CA VAL A 117 -1.24 -17.39 11.20
C VAL A 117 -0.16 -18.45 11.18
N ALA A 118 1.07 -18.04 10.88
CA ALA A 118 2.24 -18.90 10.96
C ALA A 118 2.60 -19.19 12.44
N ILE A 119 1.98 -20.24 13.00
CA ILE A 119 2.14 -20.62 14.41
C ILE A 119 3.61 -20.92 14.77
N ALA A 120 4.42 -21.39 13.81
CA ALA A 120 5.84 -21.66 14.01
C ALA A 120 6.63 -20.38 14.36
N GLU A 121 6.37 -19.28 13.65
CA GLU A 121 7.02 -17.98 13.88
C GLU A 121 6.44 -17.25 15.09
N VAL A 122 5.13 -17.37 15.32
CA VAL A 122 4.51 -16.73 16.48
C VAL A 122 5.10 -17.29 17.78
N LYS A 123 5.33 -18.60 17.87
CA LYS A 123 5.90 -19.27 19.06
C LYS A 123 7.31 -18.81 19.43
N THR A 124 8.13 -18.32 18.49
CA THR A 124 9.50 -17.86 18.78
C THR A 124 9.55 -16.45 19.36
N VAL A 125 8.50 -15.64 19.14
CA VAL A 125 8.40 -14.26 19.65
C VAL A 125 7.56 -14.13 20.93
N LEU A 126 6.92 -15.21 21.42
CA LEU A 126 6.24 -15.15 22.72
C LEU A 126 7.24 -15.04 23.88
N PRO A 127 6.96 -14.20 24.90
CA PRO A 127 7.80 -14.07 26.10
C PRO A 127 8.04 -15.40 26.82
N GLU A 128 7.09 -16.34 26.75
CA GLU A 128 7.17 -17.66 27.37
C GLU A 128 8.34 -18.51 26.83
N ALA A 129 8.70 -18.36 25.55
CA ALA A 129 9.86 -19.01 24.95
C ALA A 129 11.20 -18.46 25.47
N GLN A 130 11.23 -17.21 25.95
CA GLN A 130 12.42 -16.58 26.52
C GLN A 130 12.64 -16.99 27.99
N THR A 131 11.56 -17.21 28.76
CA THR A 131 11.64 -17.71 30.15
C THR A 131 12.19 -19.13 30.25
N ASP A 132 11.85 -20.02 29.30
CA ASP A 132 12.39 -21.39 29.29
C ASP A 132 13.87 -21.44 28.89
N ALA A 133 14.33 -20.51 28.05
CA ALA A 133 15.75 -20.36 27.73
C ALA A 133 16.54 -19.79 28.92
N SER A 134 15.94 -18.89 29.70
CA SER A 134 16.54 -18.36 30.94
C SER A 134 16.65 -19.42 32.03
N HIS A 135 15.61 -20.25 32.24
CA HIS A 135 15.62 -21.30 33.26
C HIS A 135 16.52 -22.50 32.94
N ARG A 136 16.87 -22.72 31.66
CA ARG A 136 17.81 -23.77 31.25
C ARG A 136 19.28 -23.34 31.38
N GLY A 137 19.54 -22.05 31.57
CA GLY A 137 20.88 -21.48 31.77
C GLY A 137 21.39 -21.53 33.21
N ASP A 138 20.49 -21.78 34.19
CA ASP A 138 20.81 -21.75 35.62
C ASP A 138 21.46 -23.04 36.16
N TYR A 139 21.91 -23.95 35.28
CA TYR A 139 22.66 -25.15 35.67
C TYR A 139 24.18 -24.92 35.79
N TYR A 140 24.68 -23.73 35.47
CA TYR A 140 26.03 -23.33 35.85
C TYR A 140 25.99 -22.65 37.22
N PRO A 141 26.69 -23.17 38.24
CA PRO A 141 26.89 -22.41 39.46
C PRO A 141 27.60 -21.11 39.07
N ALA A 142 27.00 -19.99 39.42
CA ALA A 142 27.53 -18.65 39.15
C ALA A 142 28.95 -18.54 39.72
N ALA A 143 29.94 -18.68 38.84
CA ALA A 143 31.28 -18.21 39.10
C ALA A 143 31.21 -16.67 39.10
N ASP A 144 31.07 -16.12 40.30
CA ASP A 144 31.68 -14.88 40.77
C ASP A 144 32.19 -13.93 39.67
N THR A 145 31.26 -13.25 39.00
CA THR A 145 31.60 -12.08 38.18
C THR A 145 31.46 -10.80 39.03
N PRO A 146 32.54 -10.02 39.24
CA PRO A 146 32.51 -8.81 40.05
C PRO A 146 31.54 -7.76 39.50
N ARG A 147 30.82 -7.08 40.40
CA ARG A 147 29.73 -6.11 40.15
C ARG A 147 30.13 -4.82 39.40
N GLU A 148 31.29 -4.75 38.77
CA GLU A 148 31.83 -3.50 38.20
C GLU A 148 31.52 -3.25 36.72
N LEU A 149 31.04 -4.24 35.96
CA LEU A 149 30.76 -4.06 34.52
C LEU A 149 29.33 -3.58 34.18
N ARG A 150 28.49 -3.25 35.18
CA ARG A 150 27.10 -2.77 34.96
C ARG A 150 26.96 -1.24 35.01
N ARG A 151 28.02 -0.48 34.72
CA ARG A 151 27.95 0.98 34.50
C ARG A 151 28.99 1.40 33.46
N GLY A 152 28.55 1.55 32.21
CA GLY A 152 29.39 2.16 31.19
C GLY A 152 28.75 2.21 29.81
N HIS A 153 28.40 3.44 29.40
CA HIS A 153 28.33 3.90 28.00
C HIS A 153 27.12 3.50 27.13
N TRP A 154 26.08 4.35 27.17
CA TRP A 154 24.99 4.40 26.18
C TRP A 154 24.86 5.75 25.47
N TRP A 155 25.84 6.66 25.59
CA TRP A 155 25.81 7.98 24.95
C TRP A 155 27.20 8.48 24.57
N THR A 156 27.69 8.04 23.41
CA THR A 156 28.51 8.81 22.46
C THR A 156 28.32 8.22 21.08
#